data_AF-A0A2E8L4Q4-F1
#
_entry.id   AF-A0A2E8L4Q4-F1
#
_cell.length_a   1.000
_cell.length_b   1.000
_cell.length_c   1.000
_cell.angle_alpha   90.00
_cell.angle_beta   90.00
_cell.angle_gamma   90.00
#
_symmetry.space_group_name_H-M   'P 1'
#
loop_
_entity.id
_entity.type
_entity.pdbx_description
1 polymer ?
#
loop_
_entity_poly.entity_id
_entity_poly.type
_entity_poly.pdbx_seq_one_letter_code
_entity_poly.pdbx_strand_id
1 'polypeptide(L)'
;MNPTQQTLILLLLVFLSRGAYSQEPVLSVEWTDLLSQSDLEAILNPPEMSHDLYGWQEQLDNNPEATAYNDALQSYNVNPELVNKRIMIPGFIVPTAYNEERKITEFFLVPFFGACIHLPPPPPNQIIHVSYERGLTLANFYDAHVVHGLLTSEVINTDIANSAYKLVAEGVSIYSY
;
A
#
# COMPACT_ATOMS: atom_id res chain seq x y z
N MET A 1 65.41 28.99 45.37
CA MET A 1 63.98 28.85 45.72
C MET A 1 63.22 28.63 44.42
N ASN A 2 62.84 27.39 44.13
CA ASN A 2 62.01 27.03 42.97
C ASN A 2 60.56 26.89 43.42
N PRO A 3 59.59 27.29 42.59
CA PRO A 3 58.35 26.57 42.48
C PRO A 3 58.15 26.05 41.04
N THR A 4 57.95 24.74 40.97
CA THR A 4 57.42 23.96 39.85
C THR A 4 56.02 24.44 39.45
N GLN A 5 55.82 24.80 38.18
CA GLN A 5 54.48 24.84 37.58
C GLN A 5 54.25 23.51 36.85
N GLN A 6 53.30 22.72 37.35
CA GLN A 6 52.76 21.56 36.63
C GLN A 6 51.74 22.07 35.61
N THR A 7 52.05 21.91 34.32
CA THR A 7 51.09 22.13 33.24
C THR A 7 50.24 20.86 33.09
N LEU A 8 48.95 20.95 33.46
CA LEU A 8 47.97 19.89 33.26
C LEU A 8 47.41 19.99 31.84
N ILE A 9 47.76 19.06 30.95
CA ILE A 9 47.16 18.94 29.62
C ILE A 9 45.87 18.11 29.75
N LEU A 10 44.72 18.76 29.55
CA LEU A 10 43.41 18.09 29.50
C LEU A 10 43.19 17.58 28.07
N LEU A 11 43.26 16.25 27.87
CA LEU A 11 42.98 15.62 26.58
C LEU A 11 41.45 15.46 26.45
N LEU A 12 40.82 16.32 25.66
CA LEU A 12 39.39 16.26 25.37
C LEU A 12 39.12 15.15 24.33
N LEU A 13 38.72 13.95 24.78
CA LEU A 13 38.22 12.90 23.89
C LEU A 13 36.82 13.29 23.38
N VAL A 14 36.76 13.84 22.16
CA VAL A 14 35.50 13.99 21.43
C VAL A 14 35.11 12.62 20.87
N PHE A 15 34.25 11.91 21.59
CA PHE A 15 33.53 10.77 21.02
C PHE A 15 32.52 11.31 20.00
N LEU A 16 32.88 11.28 18.72
CA LEU A 16 31.93 11.40 17.63
C LEU A 16 31.00 10.18 17.67
N SER A 17 29.87 10.31 18.36
CA SER A 17 28.75 9.39 18.24
C SER A 17 28.24 9.46 16.80
N ARG A 18 28.74 8.56 15.95
CA ARG A 18 28.08 8.21 14.70
C ARG A 18 26.73 7.60 15.07
N GLY A 19 25.68 8.42 15.10
CA GLY A 19 24.32 7.90 15.10
C GLY A 19 24.19 7.00 13.88
N ALA A 20 24.11 5.70 14.10
CA ALA A 20 23.73 4.76 13.06
C ALA A 20 22.26 5.06 12.74
N TYR A 21 22.04 5.85 11.70
CA TYR A 21 20.71 6.04 11.12
C TYR A 21 20.35 4.71 10.46
N SER A 22 19.76 3.79 11.22
CA SER A 22 19.17 2.58 10.64
C SER A 22 17.99 3.07 9.80
N GLN A 23 18.14 3.07 8.48
CA GLN A 23 16.97 3.23 7.63
C GLN A 23 16.01 2.08 7.95
N GLU A 24 14.75 2.41 8.23
CA GLU A 24 13.73 1.37 8.40
C GLU A 24 13.69 0.51 7.12
N PRO A 25 13.62 -0.81 7.24
CA PRO A 25 13.60 -1.68 6.07
C PRO A 25 12.37 -1.38 5.21
N VAL A 26 12.56 -1.33 3.89
CA VAL A 26 11.45 -1.28 2.93
C VAL A 26 10.94 -2.72 2.76
N LEU A 27 9.66 -2.93 3.06
CA LEU A 27 9.01 -4.23 2.96
C LEU A 27 8.56 -4.48 1.52
N SER A 28 8.95 -5.61 0.92
CA SER A 28 8.30 -6.08 -0.30
C SER A 28 6.93 -6.64 0.06
N VAL A 29 5.88 -6.15 -0.57
CA VAL A 29 4.49 -6.45 -0.21
C VAL A 29 3.76 -6.97 -1.44
N GLU A 30 3.04 -8.08 -1.26
CA GLU A 30 2.07 -8.59 -2.24
C GLU A 30 0.67 -8.08 -1.91
N TRP A 31 -0.23 -8.06 -2.92
CA TRP A 31 -1.58 -7.54 -2.73
C TRP A 31 -2.37 -8.28 -1.66
N THR A 32 -2.17 -9.59 -1.52
CA THR A 32 -2.81 -10.40 -0.47
C THR A 32 -2.38 -9.99 0.94
N ASP A 33 -1.18 -9.43 1.10
CA ASP A 33 -0.67 -9.00 2.41
C ASP A 33 -1.40 -7.74 2.92
N LEU A 34 -2.06 -6.98 2.03
CA LEU A 34 -2.85 -5.81 2.39
C LEU A 34 -4.20 -6.16 3.04
N LEU A 35 -4.66 -7.41 2.91
CA LEU A 35 -5.93 -7.84 3.47
C LEU A 35 -5.81 -7.97 4.99
N SER A 36 -6.89 -7.63 5.71
CA SER A 36 -6.99 -8.03 7.11
C SER A 36 -7.04 -9.56 7.23
N GLN A 37 -6.59 -10.10 8.36
CA GLN A 37 -6.61 -11.56 8.58
C GLN A 37 -8.01 -12.16 8.37
N SER A 38 -9.06 -11.48 8.83
CA SER A 38 -10.44 -11.94 8.66
C SER A 38 -10.90 -11.92 7.20
N ASP A 39 -10.52 -10.89 6.43
CA ASP A 39 -10.90 -10.80 5.03
C ASP A 39 -10.15 -11.85 4.19
N LEU A 40 -8.87 -12.09 4.49
CA LEU A 40 -8.09 -13.14 3.85
C LEU A 40 -8.70 -14.52 4.14
N GLU A 41 -9.05 -14.81 5.39
CA GLU A 41 -9.72 -16.05 5.76
C GLU A 41 -11.06 -16.23 5.05
N ALA A 42 -11.87 -15.18 4.97
CA ALA A 42 -13.14 -15.22 4.26
C ALA A 42 -12.96 -15.50 2.75
N ILE A 43 -11.97 -14.87 2.11
CA ILE A 43 -11.68 -15.05 0.68
C ILE A 43 -11.13 -16.46 0.39
N LEU A 44 -10.27 -17.00 1.26
CA LEU A 44 -9.71 -18.34 1.12
C LEU A 44 -10.72 -19.46 1.41
N ASN A 45 -11.82 -19.14 2.09
CA ASN A 45 -12.91 -20.05 2.41
C ASN A 45 -14.24 -19.58 1.78
N PRO A 46 -14.35 -19.58 0.43
CA PRO A 46 -15.56 -19.15 -0.24
C PRO A 46 -16.74 -20.09 0.05
N PRO A 47 -18.00 -19.60 0.01
CA PRO A 47 -19.17 -20.44 0.22
C PRO A 47 -19.26 -21.55 -0.83
N GLU A 48 -19.68 -22.75 -0.42
CA GLU A 48 -19.95 -23.84 -1.34
C GLU A 48 -21.13 -23.47 -2.26
N MET A 49 -20.86 -23.35 -3.56
CA MET A 49 -21.90 -23.16 -4.57
C MET A 49 -22.24 -24.50 -5.20
N SER A 50 -23.42 -25.04 -4.89
CA SER A 50 -23.95 -26.21 -5.59
C SER A 50 -24.83 -25.77 -6.76
N HIS A 51 -24.63 -26.38 -7.93
CA HIS A 51 -25.44 -26.17 -9.13
C HIS A 51 -26.80 -26.90 -9.08
N ASP A 52 -27.08 -27.60 -7.97
CA ASP A 52 -28.09 -28.66 -7.90
C ASP A 52 -29.41 -28.16 -7.30
N LEU A 53 -29.43 -26.92 -6.80
CA LEU A 53 -30.58 -26.28 -6.15
C LEU A 53 -31.21 -25.19 -7.02
N TYR A 54 -32.52 -25.00 -6.85
CA TYR A 54 -33.26 -23.90 -7.46
C TYR A 54 -32.91 -22.58 -6.74
N GLY A 55 -31.95 -21.84 -7.28
CA GLY A 55 -31.73 -20.43 -6.93
C GLY A 55 -30.47 -20.18 -6.10
N TRP A 56 -29.46 -19.61 -6.75
CA TRP A 56 -28.22 -19.10 -6.14
C TRP A 56 -28.45 -18.16 -4.95
N GLN A 57 -29.60 -17.46 -4.93
CA GLN A 57 -29.96 -16.50 -3.90
C GLN A 57 -30.25 -17.18 -2.54
N GLU A 58 -30.98 -18.30 -2.54
CA GLU A 58 -31.37 -19.01 -1.30
C GLU A 58 -30.19 -19.71 -0.61
N GLN A 59 -29.13 -20.08 -1.35
CA GLN A 59 -27.90 -20.66 -0.77
C GLN A 59 -27.03 -19.62 -0.06
N LEU A 60 -27.16 -18.35 -0.44
CA LEU A 60 -26.42 -17.23 0.16
C LEU A 60 -27.16 -16.65 1.37
N ASP A 61 -28.50 -16.71 1.36
CA ASP A 61 -29.34 -16.24 2.45
C ASP A 61 -29.17 -17.12 3.72
N ASN A 62 -28.76 -16.49 4.83
CA ASN A 62 -28.44 -17.12 6.14
C ASN A 62 -27.17 -17.98 6.19
N ASN A 63 -26.25 -17.83 5.25
CA ASN A 63 -24.92 -18.47 5.29
C ASN A 63 -23.88 -17.47 5.84
N PRO A 64 -23.31 -17.68 7.05
CA PRO A 64 -22.31 -16.80 7.63
C PRO A 64 -21.03 -16.70 6.79
N GLU A 65 -20.58 -17.79 6.19
CA GLU A 65 -19.41 -17.83 5.31
C GLU A 65 -19.65 -17.02 4.03
N ALA A 66 -20.84 -17.13 3.44
CA ALA A 66 -21.24 -16.31 2.30
C ALA A 66 -21.31 -14.82 2.65
N THR A 67 -21.81 -14.49 3.85
CA THR A 67 -21.85 -13.11 4.36
C THR A 67 -20.43 -12.57 4.51
N ALA A 68 -19.55 -13.30 5.20
CA ALA A 68 -18.16 -12.90 5.42
C ALA A 68 -17.39 -12.75 4.10
N TYR A 69 -17.59 -13.65 3.14
CA TYR A 69 -17.01 -13.56 1.80
C TYR A 69 -17.45 -12.30 1.07
N ASN A 70 -18.77 -12.02 1.05
CA ASN A 70 -19.29 -10.82 0.40
C ASN A 70 -18.81 -9.52 1.08
N ASP A 71 -18.73 -9.50 2.40
CA ASP A 71 -18.20 -8.37 3.17
C ASP A 71 -16.71 -8.14 2.84
N ALA A 72 -15.91 -9.20 2.74
CA ALA A 72 -14.50 -9.11 2.35
C ALA A 72 -14.31 -8.50 0.95
N LEU A 73 -15.22 -8.78 0.00
CA LEU A 73 -15.20 -8.20 -1.35
C LEU A 73 -15.53 -6.70 -1.40
N GLN A 74 -15.93 -6.09 -0.28
CA GLN A 74 -16.23 -4.66 -0.18
C GLN A 74 -15.50 -4.00 1.00
N SER A 75 -14.54 -4.70 1.61
CA SER A 75 -13.95 -4.34 2.89
C SER A 75 -12.99 -3.14 2.82
N TYR A 76 -13.04 -2.34 3.88
CA TYR A 76 -12.06 -1.29 4.18
C TYR A 76 -11.06 -1.73 5.26
N ASN A 77 -11.17 -2.96 5.79
CA ASN A 77 -10.31 -3.43 6.85
C ASN A 77 -8.90 -3.66 6.29
N VAL A 78 -7.93 -2.99 6.92
CA VAL A 78 -6.52 -3.01 6.53
C VAL A 78 -5.75 -4.06 7.34
N ASN A 79 -4.58 -4.49 6.84
CA ASN A 79 -3.58 -5.18 7.63
C ASN A 79 -2.85 -4.16 8.53
N PRO A 80 -3.05 -4.20 9.86
CA PRO A 80 -2.44 -3.24 10.77
C PRO A 80 -0.90 -3.35 10.83
N GLU A 81 -0.31 -4.48 10.44
CA GLU A 81 1.15 -4.69 10.48
C GLU A 81 1.89 -3.88 9.41
N LEU A 82 1.20 -3.54 8.31
CA LEU A 82 1.76 -2.75 7.20
C LEU A 82 1.52 -1.25 7.36
N VAL A 83 0.62 -0.83 8.24
CA VAL A 83 0.32 0.59 8.47
C VAL A 83 1.53 1.29 9.10
N ASN A 84 1.86 2.47 8.58
CA ASN A 84 3.06 3.25 8.91
C ASN A 84 4.38 2.56 8.59
N LYS A 85 4.39 1.61 7.64
CA LYS A 85 5.61 0.99 7.11
C LYS A 85 5.96 1.56 5.75
N ARG A 86 7.25 1.55 5.43
CA ARG A 86 7.70 1.71 4.05
C ARG A 86 7.54 0.40 3.33
N ILE A 87 6.80 0.44 2.22
CA ILE A 87 6.54 -0.73 1.40
C ILE A 87 7.05 -0.50 -0.01
N MET A 88 7.19 -1.59 -0.74
CA MET A 88 7.38 -1.65 -2.19
C MET A 88 6.37 -2.65 -2.72
N ILE A 89 5.50 -2.21 -3.64
CA ILE A 89 4.41 -3.01 -4.17
C ILE A 89 4.26 -2.80 -5.69
N PRO A 90 4.16 -3.88 -6.49
CA PRO A 90 3.86 -3.78 -7.92
C PRO A 90 2.36 -3.56 -8.17
N GLY A 91 2.00 -2.81 -9.21
CA GLY A 91 0.61 -2.65 -9.62
C GLY A 91 0.44 -1.82 -10.89
N PHE A 92 -0.81 -1.60 -11.28
CA PHE A 92 -1.18 -0.76 -12.42
C PHE A 92 -1.64 0.61 -11.96
N ILE A 93 -1.37 1.63 -12.76
CA ILE A 93 -1.63 3.03 -12.40
C ILE A 93 -2.92 3.52 -13.08
N VAL A 94 -3.87 4.00 -12.28
CA VAL A 94 -5.08 4.70 -12.73
C VAL A 94 -4.96 6.17 -12.30
N PRO A 95 -4.64 7.11 -13.20
CA PRO A 95 -4.44 8.51 -12.84
C PRO A 95 -5.70 9.17 -12.27
N THR A 96 -5.53 9.98 -11.22
CA THR A 96 -6.63 10.75 -10.60
C THR A 96 -6.37 12.26 -10.59
N ALA A 97 -5.10 12.70 -10.54
CA ALA A 97 -4.74 14.11 -10.64
C ALA A 97 -3.45 14.34 -11.45
N TYR A 98 -3.37 15.53 -12.05
CA TYR A 98 -2.23 15.98 -12.83
C TYR A 98 -1.78 17.37 -12.37
N ASN A 99 -0.48 17.65 -12.47
CA ASN A 99 0.04 19.00 -12.29
C ASN A 99 -0.04 19.84 -13.59
N GLU A 100 0.41 21.09 -13.52
CA GLU A 100 0.42 22.03 -14.65
C GLU A 100 1.24 21.51 -15.86
N GLU A 101 2.27 20.70 -15.61
CA GLU A 101 3.11 20.06 -16.63
C GLU A 101 2.46 18.78 -17.21
N ARG A 102 1.21 18.46 -16.83
CA ARG A 102 0.48 17.23 -17.18
C ARG A 102 1.18 15.94 -16.73
N LYS A 103 1.99 16.01 -15.67
CA LYS A 103 2.49 14.82 -14.98
C LYS A 103 1.44 14.33 -14.00
N ILE A 104 1.28 13.02 -13.90
CA ILE A 104 0.39 12.36 -12.94
C ILE A 104 0.98 12.56 -11.55
N THR A 105 0.26 13.22 -10.65
CA THR A 105 0.71 13.47 -9.26
C THR A 105 -0.10 12.71 -8.23
N GLU A 106 -1.31 12.28 -8.59
CA GLU A 106 -2.12 11.36 -7.79
C GLU A 106 -2.68 10.28 -8.69
N PHE A 107 -2.76 9.06 -8.16
CA PHE A 107 -3.29 7.91 -8.87
C PHE A 107 -3.74 6.82 -7.91
N PHE A 108 -4.64 5.95 -8.37
CA PHE A 108 -4.85 4.65 -7.73
C PHE A 108 -3.83 3.65 -8.26
N LEU A 109 -3.17 2.94 -7.35
CA LEU A 109 -2.46 1.71 -7.65
C LEU A 109 -3.42 0.54 -7.43
N VAL A 110 -3.48 -0.38 -8.38
CA VAL A 110 -4.43 -1.51 -8.40
C VAL A 110 -3.75 -2.83 -8.83
N PRO A 111 -4.26 -4.01 -8.41
CA PRO A 111 -3.62 -5.31 -8.65
C PRO A 111 -3.68 -5.81 -10.10
N PHE A 112 -4.61 -5.31 -10.91
CA PHE A 112 -4.80 -5.78 -12.28
C PHE A 112 -5.13 -4.65 -13.26
N PHE A 113 -4.72 -4.84 -14.51
CA PHE A 113 -5.02 -3.90 -15.58
C PHE A 113 -6.52 -3.83 -15.88
N GLY A 114 -7.03 -2.62 -16.10
CA GLY A 114 -8.44 -2.38 -16.45
C GLY A 114 -9.38 -2.22 -15.25
N ALA A 115 -8.90 -2.39 -14.02
CA ALA A 115 -9.64 -2.03 -12.80
C ALA A 115 -10.16 -0.59 -12.85
N CYS A 116 -11.37 -0.38 -12.33
CA CYS A 116 -12.04 0.93 -12.21
C CYS A 116 -12.46 1.60 -13.52
N ILE A 117 -12.03 1.10 -14.69
CA ILE A 117 -12.34 1.68 -16.01
C ILE A 117 -13.07 0.70 -16.94
N HIS A 118 -12.70 -0.58 -16.93
CA HIS A 118 -13.28 -1.62 -17.78
C HIS A 118 -13.90 -2.74 -16.96
N LEU A 119 -13.37 -2.97 -15.76
CA LEU A 119 -13.82 -3.96 -14.80
C LEU A 119 -14.26 -3.25 -13.51
N PRO A 120 -15.15 -3.87 -12.73
CA PRO A 120 -15.51 -3.36 -11.41
C PRO A 120 -14.26 -3.04 -10.57
N PRO A 121 -14.31 -2.01 -9.71
CA PRO A 121 -13.20 -1.69 -8.83
C PRO A 121 -12.92 -2.86 -7.86
N PRO A 122 -11.65 -3.12 -7.51
CA PRO A 122 -11.31 -3.98 -6.38
C PRO A 122 -11.95 -3.52 -5.07
N PRO A 123 -11.97 -4.37 -4.02
CA PRO A 123 -12.31 -3.93 -2.68
C PRO A 123 -11.44 -2.73 -2.24
N PRO A 124 -11.93 -1.80 -1.40
CA PRO A 124 -11.17 -0.64 -0.96
C PRO A 124 -9.81 -0.94 -0.30
N ASN A 125 -9.68 -2.07 0.40
CA ASN A 125 -8.41 -2.55 0.95
C ASN A 125 -7.49 -3.26 -0.09
N GLN A 126 -7.88 -3.25 -1.36
CA GLN A 126 -7.13 -3.70 -2.53
C GLN A 126 -6.95 -2.58 -3.56
N ILE A 127 -7.07 -1.34 -3.11
CA ILE A 127 -6.74 -0.12 -3.85
C ILE A 127 -5.83 0.71 -2.95
N ILE A 128 -4.81 1.35 -3.52
CA ILE A 128 -3.97 2.32 -2.79
C ILE A 128 -4.07 3.66 -3.49
N HIS A 129 -4.49 4.70 -2.77
CA HIS A 129 -4.39 6.07 -3.27
C HIS A 129 -2.96 6.59 -3.09
N VAL A 130 -2.27 6.85 -4.19
CA VAL A 130 -0.88 7.26 -4.19
C VAL A 130 -0.75 8.74 -4.50
N SER A 131 0.00 9.47 -3.68
CA SER A 131 0.48 10.83 -3.99
C SER A 131 1.97 10.80 -4.33
N TYR A 132 2.37 11.45 -5.41
CA TYR A 132 3.75 11.48 -5.89
C TYR A 132 4.14 12.88 -6.38
N GLU A 133 4.81 13.66 -5.51
CA GLU A 133 5.13 15.08 -5.77
C GLU A 133 5.97 15.30 -7.03
N ARG A 134 6.90 14.39 -7.33
CA ARG A 134 7.75 14.48 -8.54
C ARG A 134 6.95 14.35 -9.84
N GLY A 135 5.77 13.73 -9.74
CA GLY A 135 4.93 13.35 -10.85
C GLY A 135 5.58 12.31 -11.76
N LEU A 136 4.77 11.68 -12.62
CA LEU A 136 5.27 10.78 -13.66
C LEU A 136 4.50 10.93 -14.98
N THR A 137 5.16 10.50 -16.05
CA THR A 137 4.53 10.31 -17.36
C THR A 137 4.55 8.83 -17.66
N LEU A 138 3.38 8.25 -17.95
CA LEU A 138 3.29 6.87 -18.39
C LEU A 138 3.60 6.83 -19.88
N ALA A 139 4.59 6.02 -20.27
CA ALA A 139 4.77 5.66 -21.68
C ALA A 139 3.57 4.84 -22.17
N ASN A 140 3.01 4.04 -21.27
CA ASN A 140 2.00 3.06 -21.58
C ASN A 140 1.20 2.66 -20.32
N PHE A 141 -0.12 2.56 -20.47
CA PHE A 141 -1.06 2.31 -19.36
C PHE A 141 -1.20 0.82 -18.98
N TYR A 142 -0.77 -0.09 -19.84
CA TYR A 142 -0.79 -1.54 -19.54
C TYR A 142 0.51 -2.06 -18.94
N ASP A 143 1.50 -1.18 -18.69
CA ASP A 143 2.71 -1.56 -17.96
C ASP A 143 2.47 -1.54 -16.45
N ALA A 144 2.89 -2.60 -15.77
CA ALA A 144 2.94 -2.61 -14.31
C ALA A 144 4.10 -1.74 -13.82
N HIS A 145 3.91 -1.12 -12.66
CA HIS A 145 4.88 -0.25 -12.01
C HIS A 145 5.11 -0.72 -10.57
N VAL A 146 6.34 -0.59 -10.09
CA VAL A 146 6.68 -0.74 -8.69
C VAL A 146 6.63 0.63 -8.04
N VAL A 147 5.84 0.76 -6.99
CA VAL A 147 5.75 1.96 -6.17
C VAL A 147 6.35 1.66 -4.80
N HIS A 148 7.26 2.53 -4.34
CA HIS A 148 7.77 2.47 -2.97
C HIS A 148 7.51 3.78 -2.22
N GLY A 149 7.20 3.67 -0.94
CA GLY A 149 6.91 4.82 -0.09
C GLY A 149 6.27 4.43 1.23
N LEU A 150 5.80 5.44 1.97
CA LEU A 150 5.15 5.26 3.27
C LEU A 150 3.67 4.92 3.08
N LEU A 151 3.25 3.75 3.58
CA LEU A 151 1.85 3.32 3.59
C LEU A 151 1.15 3.77 4.87
N THR A 152 -0.02 4.38 4.76
CA THR A 152 -0.91 4.72 5.87
C THR A 152 -2.32 4.21 5.62
N SER A 153 -3.10 4.04 6.69
CA SER A 153 -4.54 3.82 6.58
C SER A 153 -5.26 5.17 6.58
N GLU A 154 -5.80 5.54 5.43
CA GLU A 154 -6.61 6.75 5.24
C GLU A 154 -7.69 6.40 4.20
N VAL A 155 -8.95 6.53 4.59
CA VAL A 155 -10.06 6.28 3.67
C VAL A 155 -10.18 7.44 2.70
N ILE A 156 -9.93 7.17 1.43
CA ILE A 156 -10.11 8.11 0.33
C ILE A 156 -11.32 7.68 -0.49
N ASN A 157 -12.31 8.57 -0.60
CA ASN A 157 -13.49 8.35 -1.41
C ASN A 157 -13.45 9.27 -2.63
N THR A 158 -13.66 8.70 -3.81
CA THR A 158 -13.73 9.46 -5.07
C THR A 158 -14.88 8.95 -5.92
N ASP A 159 -15.21 9.66 -6.99
CA ASP A 159 -16.22 9.22 -7.95
C ASP A 159 -15.80 7.96 -8.75
N ILE A 160 -14.50 7.62 -8.75
CA ILE A 160 -13.93 6.50 -9.52
C ILE A 160 -13.86 5.23 -8.67
N ALA A 161 -13.32 5.35 -7.46
CA ALA A 161 -13.14 4.26 -6.51
C ALA A 161 -12.91 4.78 -5.09
N ASN A 162 -13.04 3.88 -4.12
CA ASN A 162 -12.67 4.12 -2.74
C ASN A 162 -11.44 3.30 -2.37
N SER A 163 -10.60 3.85 -1.50
CA SER A 163 -9.35 3.22 -1.05
C SER A 163 -9.28 3.29 0.46
N ALA A 164 -8.87 2.20 1.12
CA ALA A 164 -8.60 2.17 2.56
C ALA A 164 -7.14 2.54 2.89
N TYR A 165 -6.28 2.55 1.87
CA TYR A 165 -4.86 2.86 1.97
C TYR A 165 -4.51 4.15 1.24
N LYS A 166 -3.49 4.83 1.77
CA LYS A 166 -2.78 5.89 1.10
C LYS A 166 -1.28 5.62 1.12
N LEU A 167 -0.60 5.96 0.04
CA LEU A 167 0.84 5.86 -0.04
C LEU A 167 1.44 7.18 -0.51
N VAL A 168 2.38 7.70 0.27
CA VAL A 168 3.22 8.83 -0.14
C VAL A 168 4.44 8.27 -0.84
N ALA A 169 4.49 8.37 -2.17
CA ALA A 169 5.50 7.70 -2.96
C ALA A 169 6.85 8.42 -2.88
N GLU A 170 7.87 7.67 -2.51
CA GLU A 170 9.27 8.08 -2.54
C GLU A 170 9.86 7.78 -3.94
N GLY A 171 9.35 6.76 -4.63
CA GLY A 171 9.66 6.52 -6.04
C GLY A 171 8.76 5.52 -6.75
N VAL A 172 8.77 5.63 -8.08
CA VAL A 172 7.99 4.81 -9.01
C VAL A 172 8.91 4.37 -10.14
N SER A 173 8.89 3.08 -10.48
CA SER A 173 9.65 2.50 -11.58
C SER A 173 8.79 1.52 -12.38
N ILE A 174 9.13 1.30 -13.66
CA ILE A 174 8.49 0.23 -14.44
C ILE A 174 8.86 -1.12 -13.81
N TYR A 175 7.89 -2.03 -13.71
CA TYR A 175 8.15 -3.40 -13.28
C TYR A 175 8.91 -4.13 -14.38
N SER A 176 10.12 -4.61 -14.07
CA SER A 176 10.96 -5.41 -14.96
C SER A 176 11.25 -6.77 -14.34
N TYR A 177 11.15 -7.82 -15.16
CA TYR A 177 11.53 -9.19 -14.82
C TYR A 177 13.04 -9.42 -14.92
#